data_AF-A0A957TTL3-F1
#
_entry.id   AF-A0A957TTL3-F1
#
_cell.length_a   1.000
_cell.length_b   1.000
_cell.length_c   1.000
_cell.angle_alpha   90.00
_cell.angle_beta   90.00
_cell.angle_gamma   90.00
#
_symmetry.space_group_name_H-M   'P 1'
#
loop_
_entity.id
_entity.type
_entity.pdbx_description
1 polymer ?
#
loop_
_entity_poly.entity_id
_entity_poly.type
_entity_poly.pdbx_seq_one_letter_code
_entity_poly.pdbx_strand_id
1 'polypeptide(L)'
;HSWVTASGAVLDTAALMLSVIDVPAQPQAALCIRAGYLALQNIADFFAISYPAAPTFPADPISITQAEFEELCTTLAAAGIPLKDDLTQAWLDFGGWRVNYDSALLALCTLTMAPDAPWSTDRAPRYQPLPLWTSYK
;
A
#
# COMPACT_ATOMS: atom_id res chain seq x y z
N HIS A 1 16.14 6.89 -7.16
CA HIS A 1 14.71 7.26 -7.03
C HIS A 1 13.88 6.17 -7.69
N SER A 2 12.91 5.57 -7.00
CA SER A 2 12.04 4.51 -7.52
C SER A 2 10.61 5.01 -7.67
N TRP A 3 9.99 4.75 -8.83
CA TRP A 3 8.63 5.18 -9.12
C TRP A 3 7.60 4.37 -8.31
N VAL A 4 7.84 3.07 -8.10
CA VAL A 4 6.88 2.21 -7.39
C VAL A 4 6.80 2.54 -5.91
N THR A 5 7.93 2.86 -5.26
CA THR A 5 7.94 3.29 -3.86
C THR A 5 7.29 4.67 -3.71
N ALA A 6 7.49 5.57 -4.69
CA ALA A 6 6.80 6.86 -4.72
C ALA A 6 5.29 6.70 -4.90
N SER A 7 4.84 5.78 -5.76
CA SER A 7 3.42 5.44 -5.91
C SER A 7 2.82 4.90 -4.60
N GLY A 8 3.53 3.99 -3.92
CA GLY A 8 3.11 3.49 -2.60
C GLY A 8 2.94 4.61 -1.59
N ALA A 9 3.94 5.48 -1.44
CA ALA A 9 3.89 6.60 -0.51
C ALA A 9 2.73 7.58 -0.80
N VAL A 10 2.46 7.89 -2.07
CA VAL A 10 1.34 8.76 -2.47
C VAL A 10 0.00 8.11 -2.15
N LEU A 11 -0.16 6.82 -2.45
CA LEU A 11 -1.39 6.07 -2.17
C LEU A 11 -1.64 5.92 -0.66
N ASP A 12 -0.60 5.64 0.12
CA ASP A 12 -0.67 5.57 1.58
C ASP A 12 -1.07 6.91 2.17
N THR A 13 -0.45 8.00 1.70
CA THR A 13 -0.79 9.35 2.15
C THR A 13 -2.25 9.67 1.85
N ALA A 14 -2.73 9.38 0.65
CA ALA A 14 -4.12 9.60 0.29
C ALA A 14 -5.08 8.74 1.15
N ALA A 15 -4.73 7.49 1.43
CA ALA A 15 -5.50 6.61 2.30
C ALA A 15 -5.56 7.16 3.74
N LEU A 16 -4.42 7.61 4.29
CA LEU A 16 -4.33 8.22 5.62
C LEU A 16 -5.14 9.52 5.72
N MET A 17 -5.09 10.36 4.69
CA MET A 17 -5.88 11.59 4.60
C MET A 17 -7.39 11.32 4.67
N LEU A 18 -7.85 10.18 4.15
CA LEU A 18 -9.27 9.80 4.20
C LEU A 18 -9.63 9.05 5.48
N SER A 19 -8.69 8.26 6.04
CA SER A 19 -8.99 7.35 7.13
C SER A 19 -8.79 7.98 8.51
N VAL A 20 -7.68 8.67 8.76
CA VAL A 20 -7.26 9.03 10.13
C VAL A 20 -7.05 10.51 10.36
N ILE A 21 -6.70 11.29 9.34
CA ILE A 21 -6.44 12.73 9.52
C ILE A 21 -7.77 13.48 9.60
N ASP A 22 -7.95 14.28 10.66
CA ASP A 22 -9.16 15.05 10.91
C ASP A 22 -9.09 16.41 10.20
N VAL A 23 -9.34 16.36 8.89
CA VAL A 23 -9.50 17.52 8.03
C VAL A 23 -10.73 17.34 7.13
N PRO A 24 -11.31 18.43 6.61
CA PRO A 24 -12.41 18.33 5.66
C PRO A 24 -12.07 17.39 4.50
N ALA A 25 -12.96 16.45 4.21
CA ALA A 25 -12.75 15.43 3.20
C ALA A 25 -12.51 16.05 1.82
N GLN A 26 -11.44 15.62 1.15
CA GLN A 26 -11.06 16.08 -0.18
C GLN A 26 -11.30 14.97 -1.21
N PRO A 27 -12.24 15.13 -2.16
CA PRO A 27 -12.52 14.12 -3.18
C PRO A 27 -11.29 13.66 -3.98
N GLN A 28 -10.29 14.53 -4.10
CA GLN A 28 -9.04 14.29 -4.80
C GLN A 28 -8.25 13.12 -4.20
N ALA A 29 -8.32 12.88 -2.89
CA ALA A 29 -7.64 11.75 -2.26
C ALA A 29 -8.26 10.42 -2.72
N ALA A 30 -9.60 10.33 -2.76
CA ALA A 30 -10.29 9.12 -3.22
C ALA A 30 -10.04 8.86 -4.72
N LEU A 31 -10.04 9.91 -5.54
CA LEU A 31 -9.69 9.82 -6.95
C LEU A 31 -8.23 9.40 -7.16
N CYS A 32 -7.31 9.93 -6.36
CA CYS A 32 -5.90 9.55 -6.39
C CYS A 32 -5.72 8.06 -6.09
N ILE A 33 -6.36 7.55 -5.04
CA ILE A 33 -6.33 6.13 -4.69
C ILE A 33 -6.87 5.30 -5.85
N ARG A 34 -8.08 5.61 -6.32
CA ARG A 34 -8.75 4.86 -7.39
C ARG A 34 -7.93 4.80 -8.68
N ALA A 35 -7.43 5.95 -9.13
CA ALA A 35 -6.61 6.04 -10.34
C ALA A 35 -5.28 5.31 -10.15
N GLY A 36 -4.63 5.47 -9.00
CA GLY A 36 -3.32 4.89 -8.75
C GLY A 36 -3.36 3.36 -8.60
N TYR A 37 -4.32 2.78 -7.87
CA TYR A 37 -4.39 1.32 -7.78
C TYR A 37 -4.77 0.68 -9.12
N LEU A 38 -5.64 1.31 -9.93
CA LEU A 38 -5.90 0.86 -11.30
C LEU A 38 -4.65 0.89 -12.17
N ALA A 39 -3.83 1.93 -12.05
CA ALA A 39 -2.58 2.02 -12.78
C ALA A 39 -1.60 0.90 -12.38
N LEU A 40 -1.47 0.61 -11.08
CA LEU A 40 -0.64 -0.49 -10.60
C LEU A 40 -1.16 -1.86 -11.07
N GLN A 41 -2.48 -2.07 -11.02
CA GLN A 41 -3.12 -3.29 -11.52
C GLN A 41 -2.91 -3.48 -13.02
N ASN A 42 -3.08 -2.44 -13.84
CA ASN A 42 -2.82 -2.51 -15.28
C ASN A 42 -1.36 -2.88 -15.60
N ILE A 43 -0.40 -2.41 -14.81
CA ILE A 43 1.01 -2.78 -14.97
C ILE A 43 1.24 -4.23 -14.52
N ALA A 44 0.62 -4.64 -13.41
CA ALA A 44 0.68 -6.03 -12.94
C ALA A 44 0.11 -7.00 -13.99
N ASP A 45 -1.02 -6.67 -14.61
CA ASP A 45 -1.62 -7.44 -15.70
C ASP A 45 -0.67 -7.60 -16.88
N PHE A 46 0.00 -6.51 -17.30
CA PHE A 46 0.98 -6.55 -18.39
C PHE A 46 2.12 -7.53 -18.11
N PHE A 47 2.57 -7.64 -16.86
CA PHE A 47 3.60 -8.59 -16.43
C PHE A 47 3.05 -9.95 -15.94
N ALA A 48 1.74 -10.21 -16.11
CA ALA A 48 1.06 -11.41 -15.62
C ALA A 48 1.29 -11.68 -14.11
N ILE A 49 1.40 -10.62 -13.31
CA ILE A 49 1.48 -10.70 -11.85
C ILE A 49 0.08 -10.94 -11.30
N SER A 50 -0.08 -11.99 -10.50
CA SER A 50 -1.36 -12.30 -9.85
C SER A 50 -1.60 -11.39 -8.64
N TYR A 51 -2.82 -10.88 -8.51
CA TYR A 51 -3.32 -10.15 -7.36
C TYR A 51 -4.83 -10.43 -7.18
N PRO A 52 -5.40 -10.21 -5.98
CA PRO A 52 -6.84 -10.38 -5.77
C PRO A 52 -7.66 -9.37 -6.58
N ALA A 53 -8.64 -9.84 -7.36
CA ALA A 53 -9.43 -8.96 -8.24
C ALA A 53 -10.48 -8.11 -7.49
N ALA A 54 -11.00 -8.62 -6.38
CA ALA A 54 -12.02 -7.94 -5.57
C ALA A 54 -11.73 -8.14 -4.06
N PRO A 55 -10.59 -7.63 -3.56
CA PRO A 55 -10.22 -7.82 -2.16
C PRO A 55 -11.15 -7.02 -1.24
N THR A 56 -11.45 -7.58 -0.07
CA THR A 56 -12.32 -6.99 0.94
C THR A 56 -11.66 -7.06 2.31
N PHE A 57 -11.22 -5.92 2.84
CA PHE A 57 -10.70 -5.85 4.21
C PHE A 57 -11.86 -5.89 5.24
N PRO A 58 -11.73 -6.61 6.38
CA PRO A 58 -10.58 -7.37 6.86
C PRO A 58 -10.56 -8.86 6.47
N ALA A 59 -11.47 -9.32 5.61
CA ALA A 59 -11.49 -10.71 5.16
C ALA A 59 -10.23 -11.08 4.37
N ASP A 60 -9.74 -10.15 3.55
CA ASP A 60 -8.45 -10.17 2.89
C ASP A 60 -7.47 -9.28 3.68
N PRO A 61 -6.36 -9.84 4.19
CA PRO A 61 -5.38 -9.07 4.97
C PRO A 61 -4.54 -8.15 4.07
N ILE A 62 -4.03 -7.07 4.66
CA ILE A 62 -3.00 -6.22 4.06
C ILE A 62 -1.64 -6.49 4.73
N SER A 63 -0.56 -6.09 4.07
CA SER A 63 0.80 -6.29 4.58
C SER A 63 1.21 -5.39 5.75
N ILE A 64 0.40 -4.37 6.07
CA ILE A 64 0.63 -3.47 7.21
C ILE A 64 -0.17 -4.01 8.40
N THR A 65 0.45 -4.04 9.58
CA THR A 65 -0.21 -4.43 10.83
C THR A 65 -0.92 -3.25 11.48
N GLN A 66 -1.95 -3.54 12.29
CA GLN A 66 -2.62 -2.49 13.06
C GLN A 66 -1.64 -1.77 14.01
N ALA A 67 -0.68 -2.49 14.60
CA ALA A 67 0.32 -1.91 15.48
C ALA A 67 1.22 -0.88 14.76
N GLU A 68 1.65 -1.17 13.53
CA GLU A 68 2.41 -0.21 12.70
C GLU A 68 1.58 1.04 12.37
N PHE A 69 0.28 0.87 12.10
CA PHE A 69 -0.63 1.99 11.88
C PHE A 69 -0.80 2.85 13.14
N GLU A 70 -0.95 2.23 14.31
CA GLU A 70 -1.03 2.93 15.61
C GLU A 70 0.28 3.67 15.95
N GLU A 71 1.43 3.11 15.61
CA GLU A 71 2.74 3.76 15.72
C GLU A 71 2.83 5.01 14.83
N LEU A 72 2.35 4.90 13.58
CA LEU A 72 2.25 6.07 12.70
C LEU A 72 1.31 7.13 13.30
N CYS A 73 0.15 6.75 13.82
CA CYS A 73 -0.78 7.69 14.45
C CYS A 73 -0.11 8.43 15.61
N THR A 74 0.64 7.71 16.45
CA THR A 74 1.42 8.32 17.54
C THR A 74 2.42 9.35 16.99
N THR A 75 3.11 9.03 15.90
CA THR A 75 4.07 9.93 15.24
C THR A 75 3.38 11.18 14.66
N LEU A 76 2.24 11.01 13.99
CA LEU A 76 1.46 12.10 13.42
C LEU A 76 0.92 13.04 14.50
N ALA A 77 0.37 12.49 15.58
CA ALA A 77 -0.12 13.27 16.71
C ALA A 77 1.01 14.05 17.40
N ALA A 78 2.18 13.43 17.59
CA ALA A 78 3.37 14.10 18.13
C ALA A 78 3.88 15.23 17.22
N ALA A 79 3.65 15.13 15.91
CA ALA A 79 3.93 16.19 14.93
C ALA A 79 2.85 17.28 14.86
N GLY A 80 1.77 17.18 15.64
CA GLY A 80 0.67 18.14 15.67
C GLY A 80 -0.34 17.99 14.53
N ILE A 81 -0.35 16.85 13.83
CA ILE A 81 -1.37 16.54 12.82
C ILE A 81 -2.67 16.16 13.54
N PRO A 82 -3.82 16.79 13.21
CA PRO A 82 -5.09 16.46 13.82
C PRO A 82 -5.53 15.07 13.36
N LEU A 83 -5.86 14.20 14.31
CA LEU A 83 -6.36 12.85 14.05
C LEU A 83 -7.82 12.76 14.49
N LYS A 84 -8.59 11.90 13.82
CA LYS A 84 -9.94 11.55 14.23
C LYS A 84 -9.92 10.83 15.57
N ASP A 85 -10.98 10.98 16.36
CA ASP A 85 -11.10 10.37 17.69
C ASP A 85 -11.14 8.83 17.65
N ASP A 86 -11.85 8.25 16.68
CA ASP A 86 -12.01 6.80 16.55
C ASP A 86 -10.91 6.18 15.68
N LEU A 87 -9.77 5.87 16.30
CA LEU A 87 -8.65 5.22 15.63
C LEU A 87 -8.93 3.76 15.24
N THR A 88 -9.90 3.11 15.88
CA THR A 88 -10.30 1.73 15.51
C THR A 88 -11.03 1.75 14.17
N GLN A 89 -11.97 2.68 13.98
CA GLN A 89 -12.61 2.90 12.69
C GLN A 89 -11.60 3.39 11.63
N ALA A 90 -10.68 4.28 12.01
CA ALA A 90 -9.65 4.77 11.09
C ALA A 90 -8.75 3.65 10.56
N TRP A 91 -8.44 2.64 11.38
CA TRP A 91 -7.72 1.45 10.94
C TRP A 91 -8.51 0.64 9.90
N LEU A 92 -9.81 0.41 10.15
CA LEU A 92 -10.68 -0.29 9.20
C LEU A 92 -10.78 0.45 7.87
N ASP A 93 -10.92 1.77 7.92
CA ASP A 93 -10.97 2.64 6.73
C ASP A 93 -9.64 2.61 5.96
N PHE A 94 -8.50 2.70 6.66
CA PHE A 94 -7.18 2.62 6.06
C PHE A 94 -6.98 1.27 5.36
N GLY A 95 -7.30 0.17 6.04
CA GLY A 95 -7.25 -1.17 5.47
C GLY A 95 -8.15 -1.32 4.25
N GLY A 96 -9.36 -0.77 4.31
CA GLY A 96 -10.31 -0.73 3.20
C GLY A 96 -9.78 -0.03 1.95
N TRP A 97 -8.94 1.00 2.10
CA TRP A 97 -8.24 1.63 0.97
C TRP A 97 -7.02 0.83 0.53
N ARG A 98 -6.13 0.48 1.48
CA ARG A 98 -4.83 -0.15 1.23
C ARG A 98 -4.97 -1.51 0.54
N VAL A 99 -6.00 -2.28 0.87
CA VAL A 99 -6.22 -3.63 0.31
C VAL A 99 -6.34 -3.64 -1.22
N ASN A 100 -6.74 -2.52 -1.84
CA ASN A 100 -6.90 -2.42 -3.30
C ASN A 100 -5.57 -2.41 -4.06
N TYR A 101 -4.48 -2.00 -3.42
CA TYR A 101 -3.16 -1.89 -4.06
C TYR A 101 -2.05 -2.64 -3.36
N ASP A 102 -2.26 -3.19 -2.16
CA ASP A 102 -1.21 -3.84 -1.36
C ASP A 102 -0.45 -4.92 -2.15
N SER A 103 -1.16 -5.95 -2.64
CA SER A 103 -0.52 -7.06 -3.36
C SER A 103 0.19 -6.62 -4.64
N ALA A 104 -0.45 -5.77 -5.45
CA ALA A 104 0.13 -5.28 -6.70
C ALA A 104 1.36 -4.39 -6.44
N LEU A 105 1.29 -3.50 -5.45
CA LEU A 105 2.41 -2.64 -5.05
C LEU A 105 3.62 -3.48 -4.63
N LEU A 106 3.43 -4.47 -3.75
CA LEU A 106 4.52 -5.32 -3.27
C LEU A 106 5.13 -6.17 -4.37
N ALA A 107 4.31 -6.74 -5.25
CA ALA A 107 4.80 -7.53 -6.37
C ALA A 107 5.60 -6.66 -7.38
N LEU A 108 5.16 -5.43 -7.63
CA LEU A 108 5.90 -4.49 -8.47
C LEU A 108 7.21 -4.01 -7.80
N CYS A 109 7.23 -3.88 -6.48
CA CYS A 109 8.45 -3.64 -5.72
C CYS A 109 9.47 -4.77 -5.93
N THR A 110 9.02 -6.03 -5.84
CA THR A 110 9.85 -7.22 -6.15
C THR A 110 10.33 -7.22 -7.60
N LEU A 111 9.42 -7.00 -8.56
CA LEU A 111 9.74 -7.02 -9.99
C LEU A 111 10.82 -6.00 -10.35
N THR A 112 10.75 -4.81 -9.74
CA THR A 112 11.63 -3.69 -10.06
C THR A 112 12.90 -3.63 -9.20
N MET A 113 13.06 -4.55 -8.25
CA MET A 113 14.14 -4.51 -7.25
C MET A 113 14.23 -3.12 -6.58
N ALA A 114 13.06 -2.59 -6.22
CA ALA A 114 12.97 -1.26 -5.65
C ALA A 114 13.78 -1.15 -4.34
N PRO A 115 14.38 0.02 -4.06
CA PRO A 115 15.20 0.22 -2.87
C PRO A 115 14.36 0.14 -1.60
N ASP A 116 15.00 -0.17 -0.47
CA ASP A 116 14.35 -0.25 0.85
C ASP A 116 13.54 1.01 1.18
N ALA A 117 12.29 0.80 1.57
CA ALA A 117 11.28 1.80 1.88
C ALA A 117 10.23 1.17 2.81
N PRO A 118 9.78 1.90 3.85
CA PRO A 118 8.71 1.43 4.73
C PRO A 118 7.43 1.10 3.96
N TRP A 119 6.67 0.13 4.46
CA TRP A 119 5.32 -0.20 3.99
C TRP A 119 5.29 -0.62 2.50
N SER A 120 6.42 -1.04 1.95
CA SER A 120 6.56 -1.38 0.54
C SER A 120 7.66 -2.42 0.34
N THR A 121 8.90 -2.00 0.07
CA THR A 121 10.01 -2.94 -0.23
C THR A 121 10.51 -3.70 0.99
N ASP A 122 10.36 -3.14 2.19
CA ASP A 122 10.66 -3.79 3.48
C ASP A 122 9.87 -5.10 3.73
N ARG A 123 8.79 -5.31 2.98
CA ARG A 123 7.91 -6.48 3.03
C ARG A 123 7.62 -7.08 1.65
N ALA A 124 8.31 -6.62 0.61
CA ALA A 124 8.14 -7.16 -0.73
C ALA A 124 8.57 -8.63 -0.77
N PRO A 125 7.80 -9.52 -1.45
CA PRO A 125 8.19 -10.90 -1.64
C PRO A 125 9.61 -11.00 -2.18
N ARG A 126 10.42 -11.95 -1.67
CA ARG A 126 11.74 -12.18 -2.25
C ARG A 126 11.59 -12.61 -3.71
N TYR A 127 12.35 -11.99 -4.60
CA TYR A 127 12.43 -12.43 -5.99
C TYR A 127 12.86 -13.90 -6.04
N GLN A 128 12.01 -14.76 -6.63
CA GLN A 128 12.36 -16.13 -6.95
C GLN A 128 12.62 -16.22 -8.46
N PRO A 129 13.88 -16.46 -8.90
CA PRO A 129 14.15 -16.68 -10.31
C PRO A 129 13.38 -17.90 -10.80
N LEU A 130 12.82 -17.82 -12.02
CA LEU A 130 12.21 -18.97 -12.68
C LEU A 130 13.25 -20.11 -12.78
N PRO A 131 12.85 -21.38 -12.55
CA PRO A 131 13.77 -22.53 -12.50
C PRO A 131 14.55 -22.81 -13.80
N LEU A 132 14.32 -22.03 -14.87
CA LEU A 132 15.01 -22.13 -16.15
C LEU A 132 16.49 -21.70 -16.11
N TRP A 133 16.99 -21.18 -14.99
CA TRP A 133 18.36 -20.67 -14.84
C TRP A 133 19.27 -21.53 -13.94
N THR A 134 18.80 -22.70 -13.48
CA THR A 134 19.57 -23.59 -12.59
C THR A 134 20.22 -24.79 -13.29
N SER A 135 20.08 -24.93 -14.61
CA SER A 135 20.55 -26.12 -15.35
C SER A 135 21.88 -25.93 -16.09
N TYR A 136 22.79 -25.09 -15.58
CA TYR A 136 24.16 -25.00 -16.09
C TYR A 136 25.19 -24.90 -14.96
N LYS A 137 25.38 -26.01 -14.24
CA LYS A 137 26.63 -26.33 -13.52
C LYS A 137 26.83 -27.83 -13.52
#